data_AF-A0A537VUA9-F1
#
_entry.id   AF-A0A537VUA9-F1
#
_cell.length_a   1.000
_cell.length_b   1.000
_cell.length_c   1.000
_cell.angle_alpha   90.00
_cell.angle_beta   90.00
_cell.angle_gamma   90.00
#
_symmetry.space_group_name_H-M   'P 1'
#
loop_
_entity.id
_entity.type
_entity.pdbx_description
1 polymer ?
#
loop_
_entity_poly.entity_id
_entity_poly.type
_entity_poly.pdbx_seq_one_letter_code
_entity_poly.pdbx_strand_id
1 'polypeptide(L)'
;MSHSALVCDVTSALESLLAGRNPAQVVPLALRFVDGYRSITPLEPEELAVLPDLLATRLVTVAVLFSWRARRHPDNDYLRRFETTLWPLLTYLVDDGCDRLRARLRVTETHLDDTALTARRERAFGPALSPLTYDRPLHLVRGEGVWLFDADGRRYLDCYNNVPVVGHGHPRVTDAIARQSRLLNTNMRYLYGSAVELAERLVASMPDGSELDTVLFVNSGSEANDTAWRLATVWTGAGGGLVTRHAYHGVTQAIADLSPEEWRGATRPAHVELFDPLHASRDGTARADVADDLLRASERLRERGQMPAATFVEGAFTSDGILAPPPVYVRALADRTHEIGALYVADEVQVGHGRGGEHLWSFAAMDVAADIVTMGKPMGNGHPVAAVVTRREIVERFAETTEWFSTFGGNPVACAAALAVLDVIEDEDLVARAGAVGSELRAAISAADVPAIGDVRGLGLLTGVEVVDASGGPDPARAAGVKNAMRERGVLVGSTGPLDHVLKIRPPLVFGHEHIDRLVTALAESFVS
;
A
#
# COMPACT_ATOMS: atom_id res chain seq x y z
N MET A 1 10.98 -14.05 39.18
CA MET A 1 11.49 -12.74 39.62
C MET A 1 10.35 -11.75 39.47
N SER A 2 10.08 -10.91 40.47
CA SER A 2 8.93 -9.99 40.49
C SER A 2 9.20 -8.76 39.62
N HIS A 3 9.19 -8.93 38.30
CA HIS A 3 9.32 -7.85 37.29
C HIS A 3 8.22 -6.79 37.41
N SER A 4 7.05 -7.15 37.94
CA SER A 4 5.94 -6.22 38.19
C SER A 4 6.30 -5.07 39.13
N ALA A 5 7.27 -5.22 40.03
CA ALA A 5 7.69 -4.16 40.95
C ALA A 5 8.48 -3.06 40.24
N LEU A 6 9.35 -3.43 39.29
CA LEU A 6 10.29 -2.51 38.64
C LEU A 6 9.57 -1.50 37.73
N VAL A 7 8.71 -2.00 36.84
CA VAL A 7 7.95 -1.15 35.92
C VAL A 7 6.99 -0.22 36.67
N CYS A 8 6.41 -0.67 37.79
CA CYS A 8 5.55 0.14 38.65
C CYS A 8 6.31 1.30 39.34
N ASP A 9 7.57 1.08 39.73
CA ASP A 9 8.41 2.14 40.30
C ASP A 9 8.77 3.19 39.23
N VAL A 10 9.12 2.76 38.02
CA VAL A 10 9.34 3.64 36.87
C VAL A 10 8.08 4.45 36.56
N THR A 11 6.90 3.82 36.56
CA THR A 11 5.61 4.50 36.40
C THR A 11 5.37 5.56 37.48
N SER A 12 5.68 5.25 38.74
CA SER A 12 5.47 6.17 39.87
C SER A 12 6.39 7.40 39.78
N ALA A 13 7.64 7.20 39.34
CA ALA A 13 8.57 8.29 39.10
C ALA A 13 8.15 9.16 37.89
N LEU A 14 7.67 8.54 36.82
CA LEU A 14 7.14 9.24 35.65
C LEU A 14 5.94 10.13 36.00
N GLU A 15 4.97 9.61 36.77
CA GLU A 15 3.84 10.41 37.27
C GLU A 15 4.34 11.68 37.97
N SER A 16 5.28 11.52 38.90
CA SER A 16 5.84 12.62 39.69
C SER A 16 6.60 13.64 38.83
N LEU A 17 7.32 13.19 37.80
CA LEU A 17 8.06 14.04 36.88
C LEU A 17 7.15 14.89 35.99
N LEU A 18 6.05 14.27 35.53
CA LEU A 18 5.17 14.80 34.50
C LEU A 18 4.00 15.62 35.05
N ALA A 19 3.61 15.40 36.31
CA ALA A 19 2.55 16.16 36.95
C ALA A 19 2.79 17.67 36.86
N GLY A 20 1.81 18.41 36.33
CA GLY A 20 1.87 19.87 36.20
C GLY A 20 2.76 20.39 35.06
N ARG A 21 3.26 19.51 34.19
CA ARG A 21 3.99 19.91 32.98
C ARG A 21 3.03 20.29 31.87
N ASN A 22 3.52 21.13 30.95
CA ASN A 22 2.80 21.43 29.72
C ASN A 22 2.72 20.15 28.84
N PRO A 23 1.57 19.85 28.19
CA PRO A 23 1.43 18.71 27.29
C PRO A 23 2.57 18.53 26.28
N ALA A 24 3.10 19.62 25.72
CA ALA A 24 4.22 19.58 24.76
C ALA A 24 5.53 19.04 25.36
N GLN A 25 5.66 19.05 26.69
CA GLN A 25 6.85 18.58 27.41
C GLN A 25 6.72 17.14 27.90
N VAL A 26 5.50 16.56 27.88
CA VAL A 26 5.21 15.27 28.52
C VAL A 26 6.02 14.15 27.87
N VAL A 27 5.90 13.99 26.56
CA VAL A 27 6.62 12.93 25.82
C VAL A 27 8.14 13.12 25.87
N PRO A 28 8.71 14.31 25.56
CA PRO A 28 10.17 14.50 25.64
C PRO A 28 10.78 14.23 27.01
N LEU A 29 10.11 14.62 28.10
CA LEU A 29 10.61 14.40 29.46
C LEU A 29 10.52 12.92 29.86
N ALA A 30 9.41 12.28 29.52
CA ALA A 30 9.22 10.86 29.80
C ALA A 30 10.25 10.00 29.07
N LEU A 31 10.55 10.29 27.80
CA LEU A 31 11.57 9.58 27.04
C LEU A 31 12.95 9.75 27.65
N ARG A 32 13.37 10.99 27.94
CA ARG A 32 14.67 11.23 28.59
C ARG A 32 14.81 10.49 29.92
N PHE A 33 13.73 10.43 30.70
CA PHE A 33 13.72 9.69 31.96
C PHE A 33 13.87 8.18 31.71
N VAL A 34 13.07 7.61 30.81
CA VAL A 34 13.11 6.17 30.52
C VAL A 34 14.43 5.76 29.88
N ASP A 35 14.97 6.55 28.96
CA ASP A 35 16.29 6.32 28.35
C ASP A 35 17.41 6.37 29.40
N GLY A 36 17.36 7.35 30.30
CA GLY A 36 18.28 7.45 31.44
C GLY A 36 18.19 6.23 32.35
N TYR A 37 16.97 5.78 32.68
CA TYR A 37 16.75 4.59 33.49
C TYR A 37 17.30 3.33 32.79
N ARG A 38 16.96 3.13 31.51
CA ARG A 38 17.38 1.98 30.69
C ARG A 38 18.89 1.88 30.50
N SER A 39 19.60 3.00 30.57
CA SER A 39 21.07 3.03 30.48
C SER A 39 21.75 2.29 31.65
N ILE A 40 21.06 2.11 32.77
CA ILE A 40 21.56 1.43 33.96
C ILE A 40 20.82 0.11 34.19
N THR A 41 19.48 0.14 34.08
CA THR A 41 18.60 -1.01 34.32
C THR A 41 17.76 -1.27 33.08
N PRO A 42 18.08 -2.30 32.27
CA PRO A 42 17.32 -2.63 31.07
C PRO A 42 15.84 -2.91 31.37
N LEU A 43 14.97 -2.51 30.45
CA LEU A 43 13.55 -2.85 30.43
C LEU A 43 13.25 -3.72 29.20
N GLU A 44 12.44 -4.75 29.40
CA GLU A 44 11.96 -5.64 28.34
C GLU A 44 10.96 -4.91 27.41
N PRO A 45 10.82 -5.33 26.14
CA PRO A 45 9.85 -4.75 25.21
C PRO A 45 8.41 -4.72 25.77
N GLU A 46 8.02 -5.76 26.50
CA GLU A 46 6.72 -5.90 27.16
C GLU A 46 6.55 -4.87 28.30
N GLU A 47 7.61 -4.61 29.06
CA GLU A 47 7.62 -3.62 30.14
C GLU A 47 7.50 -2.19 29.57
N LEU A 48 8.17 -1.91 28.45
CA LEU A 48 8.06 -0.63 27.75
C LEU A 48 6.69 -0.43 27.11
N ALA A 49 6.11 -1.51 26.57
CA ALA A 49 4.80 -1.49 25.93
C ALA A 49 3.68 -1.12 26.90
N VAL A 50 3.76 -1.59 28.15
CA VAL A 50 2.72 -1.40 29.18
C VAL A 50 2.91 -0.12 30.00
N LEU A 51 4.08 0.53 29.92
CA LEU A 51 4.42 1.72 30.71
C LEU A 51 3.42 2.89 30.56
N PRO A 52 2.95 3.24 29.34
CA PRO A 52 1.95 4.30 29.17
C PRO A 52 0.59 3.94 29.80
N ASP A 53 0.18 2.67 29.74
CA ASP A 53 -1.08 2.19 30.33
C ASP A 53 -1.00 2.21 31.85
N LEU A 54 0.13 1.79 32.42
CA LEU A 54 0.36 1.86 33.87
C LEU A 54 0.35 3.31 34.35
N LEU A 55 0.95 4.23 33.58
CA LEU A 55 0.95 5.66 33.90
C LEU A 55 -0.48 6.24 33.91
N ALA A 56 -1.27 5.98 32.87
CA ALA A 56 -2.66 6.41 32.81
C ALA A 56 -3.50 5.77 33.93
N THR A 57 -3.38 4.46 34.14
CA THR A 57 -4.09 3.72 35.20
C THR A 57 -3.79 4.30 36.58
N ARG A 58 -2.52 4.61 36.84
CA ARG A 58 -2.10 5.24 38.10
C ARG A 58 -2.69 6.64 38.25
N LEU A 59 -2.61 7.47 37.21
CA LEU A 59 -3.17 8.83 37.24
C LEU A 59 -4.68 8.83 37.47
N VAL A 60 -5.43 7.94 36.81
CA VAL A 60 -6.87 7.74 37.06
C VAL A 60 -7.10 7.36 38.51
N THR A 61 -6.36 6.38 39.02
CA THR A 61 -6.50 5.89 40.40
C THR A 61 -6.25 7.02 41.41
N VAL A 62 -5.18 7.78 41.22
CA VAL A 62 -4.83 8.92 42.09
C VAL A 62 -5.87 10.03 41.97
N ALA A 63 -6.29 10.41 40.77
CA ALA A 63 -7.31 11.44 40.57
C ALA A 63 -8.63 11.08 41.26
N VAL A 64 -9.12 9.85 41.08
CA VAL A 64 -10.36 9.37 41.72
C VAL A 64 -10.24 9.39 43.24
N LEU A 65 -9.14 8.88 43.79
CA LEU A 65 -8.92 8.86 45.25
C LEU A 65 -8.87 10.28 45.83
N PHE A 66 -8.14 11.18 45.18
CA PHE A 66 -7.98 12.54 45.68
C PHE A 66 -9.26 13.37 45.54
N SER A 67 -10.00 13.26 44.43
CA SER A 67 -11.32 13.90 44.30
C SER A 67 -12.32 13.37 45.34
N TRP A 68 -12.29 12.07 45.66
CA TRP A 68 -13.13 11.50 46.72
C TRP A 68 -12.76 12.04 48.12
N ARG A 69 -11.45 12.15 48.42
CA ARG A 69 -10.96 12.69 49.70
C ARG A 69 -11.20 14.19 49.83
N ALA A 70 -11.02 14.96 48.77
CA ALA A 70 -11.23 16.41 48.77
C ALA A 70 -12.70 16.77 49.12
N ARG A 71 -13.67 15.97 48.67
CA ARG A 71 -15.09 16.14 49.08
C ARG A 71 -15.33 15.87 50.57
N ARG A 72 -14.56 14.96 51.18
CA ARG A 72 -14.66 14.63 52.62
C ARG A 72 -13.89 15.59 53.51
N HIS A 73 -12.88 16.26 52.96
CA HIS A 73 -11.99 17.16 53.68
C HIS A 73 -11.81 18.46 52.89
N PRO A 74 -12.88 19.29 52.79
CA PRO A 74 -12.89 20.45 51.91
C PRO A 74 -11.84 21.50 52.26
N ASP A 75 -11.40 21.58 53.51
CA ASP A 75 -10.41 22.57 54.00
C ASP A 75 -8.95 22.10 53.83
N ASN A 76 -8.72 20.95 53.18
CA ASN A 76 -7.38 20.42 52.94
C ASN A 76 -6.85 20.82 51.55
N ASP A 77 -6.08 21.91 51.52
CA ASP A 77 -5.51 22.48 50.29
C ASP A 77 -4.56 21.52 49.55
N TYR A 78 -3.90 20.60 50.26
CA TYR A 78 -3.04 19.59 49.64
C TYR A 78 -3.85 18.69 48.70
N LEU A 79 -5.06 18.30 49.10
CA LEU A 79 -5.92 17.43 48.28
C LEU A 79 -6.42 18.15 47.01
N ARG A 80 -6.75 19.44 47.11
CA ARG A 80 -7.22 20.26 45.98
C ARG A 80 -6.11 20.52 44.96
N ARG A 81 -4.88 20.74 45.43
CA ARG A 81 -3.73 20.98 44.54
C ARG A 81 -3.43 19.78 43.64
N PHE A 82 -3.58 18.56 44.16
CA PHE A 82 -3.39 17.35 43.35
C PHE A 82 -4.43 17.24 42.23
N GLU A 83 -5.69 17.60 42.51
CA GLU A 83 -6.75 17.62 41.50
C GLU A 83 -6.39 18.56 40.32
N THR A 84 -6.01 19.80 40.60
CA THR A 84 -5.67 20.78 39.54
C THR A 84 -4.45 20.41 38.70
N THR A 85 -3.55 19.58 39.23
CA THR A 85 -2.24 19.29 38.63
C THR A 85 -2.26 18.01 37.77
N LEU A 86 -3.15 17.07 38.08
CA LEU A 86 -3.19 15.74 37.42
C LEU A 86 -4.16 15.67 36.24
N TRP A 87 -5.31 16.36 36.31
CA TRP A 87 -6.32 16.30 35.24
C TRP A 87 -5.79 16.70 33.86
N PRO A 88 -5.00 17.77 33.68
CA PRO A 88 -4.48 18.13 32.35
C PRO A 88 -3.56 17.05 31.75
N LEU A 89 -2.74 16.41 32.58
CA LEU A 89 -1.87 15.31 32.14
C LEU A 89 -2.70 14.07 31.80
N LEU A 90 -3.71 13.75 32.60
CA LEU A 90 -4.58 12.61 32.36
C LEU A 90 -5.39 12.78 31.07
N THR A 91 -6.00 13.96 30.84
CA THR A 91 -6.71 14.27 29.59
C THR A 91 -5.79 14.12 28.38
N TYR A 92 -4.58 14.70 28.44
CA TYR A 92 -3.59 14.55 27.38
C TYR A 92 -3.26 13.08 27.07
N LEU A 93 -3.01 12.27 28.10
CA LEU A 93 -2.65 10.86 27.94
C LEU A 93 -3.79 10.03 27.35
N VAL A 94 -5.04 10.28 27.75
CA VAL A 94 -6.23 9.57 27.25
C VAL A 94 -6.55 9.93 25.80
N ASP A 95 -6.34 11.18 25.38
CA ASP A 95 -6.65 11.63 24.02
C ASP A 95 -5.69 11.04 22.98
N ASP A 96 -4.38 11.26 23.17
CA ASP A 96 -3.35 10.71 22.28
C ASP A 96 -1.99 10.45 22.95
N GLY A 97 -1.78 10.94 24.17
CA GLY A 97 -0.47 10.95 24.80
C GLY A 97 0.04 9.55 25.14
N CYS A 98 -0.83 8.60 25.51
CA CYS A 98 -0.45 7.21 25.71
C CYS A 98 0.10 6.57 24.44
N ASP A 99 -0.55 6.81 23.30
CA ASP A 99 -0.12 6.27 22.01
C ASP A 99 1.17 6.91 21.52
N ARG A 100 1.32 8.23 21.70
CA ARG A 100 2.58 8.94 21.40
C ARG A 100 3.72 8.40 22.26
N LEU A 101 3.49 8.21 23.56
CA LEU A 101 4.50 7.70 24.47
C LEU A 101 4.87 6.25 24.13
N ARG A 102 3.87 5.40 23.87
CA ARG A 102 4.06 4.00 23.46
C ARG A 102 4.86 3.90 22.16
N ALA A 103 4.50 4.70 21.17
CA ALA A 103 5.19 4.72 19.88
C ALA A 103 6.66 5.07 20.06
N ARG A 104 6.98 6.09 20.88
CA ARG A 104 8.35 6.57 21.08
C ARG A 104 9.19 5.64 21.96
N LEU A 105 8.59 4.99 22.97
CA LEU A 105 9.28 4.02 23.83
C LEU A 105 9.66 2.72 23.12
N ARG A 106 8.91 2.35 22.06
CA ARG A 106 9.16 1.16 21.23
C ARG A 106 10.19 1.39 20.12
N VAL A 107 10.54 2.63 19.80
CA VAL A 107 11.59 2.94 18.82
C VAL A 107 12.94 2.76 19.50
N THR A 108 13.64 1.66 19.18
CA THR A 108 15.01 1.37 19.62
C THR A 108 16.07 2.27 18.96
N GLU A 109 15.70 3.07 17.95
CA GLU A 109 16.63 3.96 17.27
C GLU A 109 16.75 5.29 18.01
N THR A 110 17.97 5.60 18.43
CA THR A 110 18.41 6.96 18.77
C THR A 110 17.85 7.93 17.73
N HIS A 111 17.05 8.91 18.17
CA HIS A 111 16.47 9.98 17.34
C HIS A 111 17.54 10.53 16.38
N LEU A 112 17.53 10.05 15.13
CA LEU A 112 18.40 10.57 14.08
C LEU A 112 17.76 11.86 13.61
N ASP A 113 18.50 12.97 13.65
CA ASP A 113 18.09 14.22 13.03
C ASP A 113 17.70 13.97 11.55
N ASP A 114 16.43 14.22 11.21
CA ASP A 114 15.86 14.03 9.88
C ASP A 114 16.67 14.72 8.78
N THR A 115 17.29 15.86 9.12
CA THR A 115 18.17 16.61 8.21
C THR A 115 19.43 15.79 7.88
N ALA A 116 20.03 15.21 8.92
CA ALA A 116 21.20 14.36 8.76
C ALA A 116 20.87 13.06 8.02
N LEU A 117 19.69 12.46 8.26
CA LEU A 117 19.24 11.28 7.53
C LEU A 117 18.98 11.58 6.06
N THR A 118 18.34 12.71 5.75
CA THR A 118 18.10 13.16 4.37
C THR A 118 19.42 13.35 3.63
N ALA A 119 20.37 14.07 4.21
CA ALA A 119 21.69 14.28 3.61
C ALA A 119 22.46 12.96 3.42
N ARG A 120 22.34 12.00 4.35
CA ARG A 120 22.91 10.65 4.20
C ARG A 120 22.24 9.88 3.06
N ARG A 121 20.91 9.98 2.93
CA ARG A 121 20.14 9.36 1.84
C ARG A 121 20.58 9.91 0.48
N GLU A 122 20.67 11.23 0.34
CA GLU A 122 21.11 11.88 -0.90
C GLU A 122 22.52 11.43 -1.31
N ARG A 123 23.46 11.35 -0.35
CA ARG A 123 24.80 10.83 -0.62
C ARG A 123 24.81 9.35 -1.00
N ALA A 124 23.90 8.55 -0.44
CA ALA A 124 23.86 7.11 -0.66
C ALA A 124 23.17 6.72 -1.98
N PHE A 125 22.08 7.39 -2.34
CA PHE A 125 21.21 6.99 -3.46
C PHE A 125 21.26 7.95 -4.66
N GLY A 126 21.84 9.13 -4.49
CA GLY A 126 21.76 10.20 -5.47
C GLY A 126 20.38 10.87 -5.47
N PRO A 127 20.30 12.21 -5.31
CA PRO A 127 19.01 12.90 -5.17
C PRO A 127 18.14 12.85 -6.43
N ALA A 128 18.73 12.69 -7.62
CA ALA A 128 18.02 12.82 -8.90
C ALA A 128 17.16 11.59 -9.28
N LEU A 129 17.54 10.38 -8.82
CA LEU A 129 16.86 9.13 -9.17
C LEU A 129 16.01 8.55 -8.02
N SER A 130 16.05 9.17 -6.84
CA SER A 130 15.27 8.73 -5.68
C SER A 130 14.52 9.89 -5.02
N PRO A 131 13.64 10.60 -5.77
CA PRO A 131 12.86 11.68 -5.21
C PRO A 131 11.92 11.16 -4.11
N LEU A 132 11.73 11.97 -3.09
CA LEU A 132 10.76 11.72 -2.02
C LEU A 132 9.40 12.31 -2.41
N THR A 133 8.32 11.69 -1.94
CA THR A 133 6.95 11.94 -2.40
C THR A 133 6.41 13.33 -2.07
N TYR A 134 6.83 13.89 -0.94
CA TYR A 134 6.34 15.17 -0.39
C TYR A 134 7.48 16.19 -0.32
N ASP A 135 7.12 17.48 -0.45
CA ASP A 135 8.07 18.60 -0.39
C ASP A 135 8.82 18.63 0.95
N ARG A 136 8.11 18.25 2.02
CA ARG A 136 8.67 17.95 3.34
C ARG A 136 8.67 16.44 3.56
N PRO A 137 9.82 15.76 3.41
CA PRO A 137 9.97 14.35 3.65
C PRO A 137 9.34 13.87 4.96
N LEU A 138 8.89 12.62 4.96
CA LEU A 138 8.41 11.93 6.16
C LEU A 138 9.41 10.86 6.57
N HIS A 139 9.92 10.96 7.79
CA HIS A 139 10.69 9.91 8.43
C HIS A 139 9.75 9.04 9.26
N LEU A 140 9.27 7.95 8.63
CA LEU A 140 8.38 6.99 9.28
C LEU A 140 9.20 5.91 9.99
N VAL A 141 8.82 5.59 11.23
CA VAL A 141 9.54 4.63 12.09
C VAL A 141 8.68 3.47 12.57
N ARG A 142 7.36 3.57 12.40
CA ARG A 142 6.41 2.53 12.84
C ARG A 142 5.14 2.54 11.99
N GLY A 143 4.52 1.38 11.80
CA GLY A 143 3.18 1.25 11.24
C GLY A 143 2.34 0.24 12.02
N GLU A 144 1.02 0.43 12.01
CA GLU A 144 0.03 -0.46 12.64
C GLU A 144 -1.33 -0.31 11.93
N GLY A 145 -1.82 -1.38 11.30
CA GLY A 145 -3.08 -1.33 10.54
C GLY A 145 -3.01 -0.32 9.39
N VAL A 146 -3.83 0.73 9.42
CA VAL A 146 -3.78 1.86 8.47
C VAL A 146 -2.96 3.05 8.97
N TRP A 147 -2.33 2.96 10.14
CA TRP A 147 -1.63 4.08 10.77
C TRP A 147 -0.12 3.97 10.56
N LEU A 148 0.50 5.09 10.21
CA LEU A 148 1.94 5.28 10.15
C LEU A 148 2.35 6.33 11.19
N PHE A 149 3.52 6.16 11.81
CA PHE A 149 4.02 7.05 12.84
C PHE A 149 5.40 7.57 12.44
N ASP A 150 5.56 8.89 12.48
CA ASP A 150 6.85 9.51 12.25
C ASP A 150 7.78 9.40 13.47
N ALA A 151 9.03 9.81 13.28
CA ALA A 151 10.04 9.84 14.31
C ALA A 151 9.65 10.69 15.52
N ASP A 152 8.71 11.63 15.42
CA ASP A 152 8.22 12.44 16.54
C ASP A 152 6.98 11.85 17.23
N GLY A 153 6.44 10.76 16.70
CA GLY A 153 5.27 10.05 17.22
C GLY A 153 3.94 10.58 16.68
N ARG A 154 3.95 11.45 15.67
CA ARG A 154 2.73 11.89 14.99
C ARG A 154 2.20 10.77 14.11
N ARG A 155 0.89 10.51 14.22
CA ARG A 155 0.18 9.51 13.40
C ARG A 155 -0.32 10.10 12.08
N TYR A 156 -0.23 9.28 11.03
CA TYR A 156 -0.67 9.54 9.68
C TYR A 156 -1.60 8.41 9.24
N LEU A 157 -2.76 8.76 8.68
CA LEU A 157 -3.65 7.79 8.04
C LEU A 157 -3.08 7.44 6.67
N ASP A 158 -2.77 6.16 6.45
CA ASP A 158 -2.22 5.67 5.19
C ASP A 158 -3.32 5.42 4.17
N CYS A 159 -3.42 6.31 3.19
CA CYS A 159 -4.35 6.21 2.08
C CYS A 159 -3.64 5.96 0.74
N TYR A 160 -2.42 5.41 0.73
CA TYR A 160 -1.62 5.25 -0.49
C TYR A 160 -1.02 3.86 -0.70
N ASN A 161 -0.53 3.24 0.37
CA ASN A 161 0.23 2.01 0.25
C ASN A 161 -0.68 0.79 0.07
N ASN A 162 -0.52 0.06 -1.04
CA ASN A 162 -1.15 -1.25 -1.23
C ASN A 162 -0.22 -2.43 -0.90
N VAL A 163 1.06 -2.18 -0.68
CA VAL A 163 2.04 -3.21 -0.32
C VAL A 163 1.67 -3.88 1.01
N PRO A 164 1.41 -3.13 2.10
CA PRO A 164 0.86 -3.70 3.33
C PRO A 164 -0.66 -3.91 3.17
N VAL A 165 -1.07 -4.77 2.24
CA VAL A 165 -2.47 -4.98 1.84
C VAL A 165 -3.39 -5.36 3.00
N VAL A 166 -2.91 -6.15 3.96
CA VAL A 166 -3.66 -6.53 5.17
C VAL A 166 -3.32 -5.64 6.38
N GLY A 167 -2.63 -4.52 6.15
CA GLY A 167 -2.24 -3.56 7.17
C GLY A 167 -0.79 -3.69 7.63
N HIS A 168 -0.26 -2.57 8.12
CA HIS A 168 1.10 -2.47 8.64
C HIS A 168 1.29 -3.33 9.88
N GLY A 169 2.38 -4.08 9.94
CA GLY A 169 2.76 -4.86 11.11
C GLY A 169 1.78 -6.00 11.46
N HIS A 170 1.04 -6.53 10.48
CA HIS A 170 0.02 -7.54 10.73
C HIS A 170 0.61 -8.78 11.45
N PRO A 171 0.10 -9.16 12.63
CA PRO A 171 0.74 -10.17 13.48
C PRO A 171 0.81 -11.55 12.81
N ARG A 172 -0.27 -11.99 12.14
CA ARG A 172 -0.30 -13.29 11.44
C ARG A 172 0.78 -13.42 10.36
N VAL A 173 1.07 -12.34 9.63
CA VAL A 173 2.08 -12.34 8.56
C VAL A 173 3.48 -12.30 9.15
N THR A 174 3.72 -11.40 10.12
CA THR A 174 5.03 -11.27 10.76
C THR A 174 5.43 -12.54 11.52
N ASP A 175 4.49 -13.17 12.22
CA ASP A 175 4.71 -14.45 12.91
C ASP A 175 4.96 -15.60 11.93
N ALA A 176 4.27 -15.65 10.79
CA ALA A 176 4.51 -16.66 9.74
C ALA A 176 5.94 -16.55 9.17
N ILE A 177 6.39 -15.34 8.85
CA ILE A 177 7.75 -15.06 8.38
C ILE A 177 8.78 -15.44 9.44
N ALA A 178 8.61 -14.99 10.69
CA ALA A 178 9.53 -15.25 11.78
C ALA A 178 9.63 -16.75 12.12
N ARG A 179 8.50 -17.46 12.13
CA ARG A 179 8.47 -18.91 12.37
C ARG A 179 9.15 -19.68 11.25
N GLN A 180 8.82 -19.38 10.00
CA GLN A 180 9.37 -20.12 8.85
C GLN A 180 10.87 -19.88 8.68
N SER A 181 11.33 -18.64 8.87
CA SER A 181 12.75 -18.28 8.79
C SER A 181 13.63 -18.99 9.82
N ARG A 182 13.09 -19.32 11.00
CA ARG A 182 13.78 -20.14 12.02
C ARG A 182 13.85 -21.62 11.64
N LEU A 183 12.95 -22.09 10.78
CA LEU A 183 12.82 -23.49 10.41
C LEU A 183 13.63 -23.83 9.16
N LEU A 184 13.34 -23.17 8.04
CA LEU A 184 13.96 -23.44 6.75
C LEU A 184 13.78 -22.25 5.81
N ASN A 185 14.88 -21.84 5.16
CA ASN A 185 14.86 -20.89 4.06
C ASN A 185 15.87 -21.31 2.98
N THR A 186 15.37 -21.88 1.89
CA THR A 186 16.18 -22.45 0.80
C THR A 186 15.48 -22.22 -0.55
N ASN A 187 16.14 -22.59 -1.65
CA ASN A 187 15.58 -22.47 -3.00
C ASN A 187 14.69 -23.66 -3.38
N MET A 188 13.89 -23.53 -4.44
CA MET A 188 12.94 -24.53 -4.95
C MET A 188 13.54 -25.80 -5.57
N ARG A 189 14.87 -26.00 -5.58
CA ARG A 189 15.46 -27.29 -6.04
C ARG A 189 15.30 -28.42 -5.03
N TYR A 190 14.90 -28.10 -3.80
CA TYR A 190 14.57 -29.06 -2.75
C TYR A 190 13.07 -29.05 -2.50
N LEU A 191 12.51 -30.18 -2.08
CA LEU A 191 11.07 -30.30 -1.80
C LEU A 191 10.69 -29.69 -0.45
N TYR A 192 9.61 -28.92 -0.43
CA TYR A 192 8.92 -28.43 0.78
C TYR A 192 7.48 -28.06 0.43
N GLY A 193 6.57 -28.18 1.41
CA GLY A 193 5.12 -28.05 1.17
C GLY A 193 4.66 -26.64 0.83
N SER A 194 5.26 -25.59 1.42
CA SER A 194 4.72 -24.22 1.33
C SER A 194 4.66 -23.65 -0.08
N ALA A 195 5.59 -24.00 -0.97
CA ALA A 195 5.54 -23.56 -2.37
C ALA A 195 4.44 -24.29 -3.15
N VAL A 196 4.25 -25.58 -2.88
CA VAL A 196 3.19 -26.38 -3.50
C VAL A 196 1.82 -25.86 -3.06
N GLU A 197 1.63 -25.69 -1.74
CA GLU A 197 0.39 -25.17 -1.17
C GLU A 197 0.04 -23.77 -1.71
N LEU A 198 1.02 -22.87 -1.81
CA LEU A 198 0.79 -21.56 -2.39
C LEU A 198 0.40 -21.65 -3.87
N ALA A 199 1.07 -22.50 -4.65
CA ALA A 199 0.73 -22.68 -6.06
C ALA A 199 -0.69 -23.24 -6.23
N GLU A 200 -1.07 -24.24 -5.42
CA GLU A 200 -2.42 -24.82 -5.42
C GLU A 200 -3.48 -23.78 -5.08
N ARG A 201 -3.26 -22.95 -4.05
CA ARG A 201 -4.21 -21.88 -3.69
C ARG A 201 -4.31 -20.79 -4.75
N LEU A 202 -3.22 -20.43 -5.41
CA LEU A 202 -3.25 -19.46 -6.50
C LEU A 202 -4.04 -20.02 -7.69
N VAL A 203 -3.78 -21.25 -8.12
CA VAL A 203 -4.53 -21.91 -9.20
C VAL A 203 -6.01 -22.05 -8.84
N ALA A 204 -6.33 -22.49 -7.62
CA ALA A 204 -7.72 -22.61 -7.16
C ALA A 204 -8.47 -21.27 -7.09
N SER A 205 -7.75 -20.14 -7.06
CA SER A 205 -8.34 -18.80 -7.09
C SER A 205 -8.58 -18.24 -8.50
N MET A 206 -8.11 -18.93 -9.55
CA MET A 206 -8.36 -18.55 -10.93
C MET A 206 -9.79 -18.92 -11.36
N PRO A 207 -10.38 -18.24 -12.35
CA PRO A 207 -11.72 -18.58 -12.83
C PRO A 207 -11.82 -20.03 -13.33
N ASP A 208 -12.94 -20.68 -13.03
CA ASP A 208 -13.24 -22.02 -13.56
C ASP A 208 -13.20 -22.01 -15.09
N GLY A 209 -12.49 -22.98 -15.68
CA GLY A 209 -12.36 -23.09 -17.13
C GLY A 209 -11.35 -22.14 -17.79
N SER A 210 -10.61 -21.32 -17.03
CA SER A 210 -9.55 -20.43 -17.57
C SER A 210 -8.28 -21.15 -18.02
N GLU A 211 -8.12 -22.44 -17.71
CA GLU A 211 -6.91 -23.24 -17.99
C GLU A 211 -5.62 -22.72 -17.33
N LEU A 212 -5.70 -21.70 -16.47
CA LEU A 212 -4.60 -21.11 -15.71
C LEU A 212 -4.17 -22.05 -14.57
N ASP A 213 -3.36 -23.05 -14.88
CA ASP A 213 -3.08 -24.20 -14.01
C ASP A 213 -1.62 -24.31 -13.52
N THR A 214 -0.74 -23.39 -13.94
CA THR A 214 0.70 -23.48 -13.69
C THR A 214 1.25 -22.18 -13.12
N VAL A 215 2.08 -22.28 -12.07
CA VAL A 215 2.63 -21.13 -11.34
C VAL A 215 4.17 -21.09 -11.44
N LEU A 216 4.71 -19.90 -11.73
CA LEU A 216 6.14 -19.60 -11.65
C LEU A 216 6.37 -18.51 -10.61
N PHE A 217 7.22 -18.76 -9.62
CA PHE A 217 7.49 -17.79 -8.55
C PHE A 217 8.72 -16.93 -8.83
N VAL A 218 8.59 -15.64 -8.53
CA VAL A 218 9.63 -14.62 -8.61
C VAL A 218 9.52 -13.68 -7.40
N ASN A 219 10.28 -12.58 -7.36
CA ASN A 219 10.45 -11.76 -6.16
C ASN A 219 9.85 -10.35 -6.30
N SER A 220 9.49 -9.93 -7.51
CA SER A 220 8.87 -8.63 -7.77
C SER A 220 7.92 -8.68 -8.95
N GLY A 221 7.02 -7.68 -9.04
CA GLY A 221 6.14 -7.50 -10.21
C GLY A 221 6.93 -7.30 -11.51
N SER A 222 8.07 -6.62 -11.46
CA SER A 222 8.96 -6.47 -12.62
C SER A 222 9.47 -7.82 -13.13
N GLU A 223 9.91 -8.70 -12.24
CA GLU A 223 10.34 -10.06 -12.63
C GLU A 223 9.17 -10.92 -13.12
N ALA A 224 7.96 -10.71 -12.60
CA ALA A 224 6.77 -11.43 -13.04
C ALA A 224 6.39 -11.01 -14.47
N ASN A 225 6.36 -9.70 -14.74
CA ASN A 225 6.12 -9.17 -16.08
C ASN A 225 7.25 -9.53 -17.06
N ASP A 226 8.52 -9.53 -16.62
CA ASP A 226 9.65 -9.99 -17.44
C ASP A 226 9.52 -11.48 -17.81
N THR A 227 9.08 -12.30 -16.86
CA THR A 227 8.80 -13.73 -17.10
C THR A 227 7.62 -13.89 -18.05
N ALA A 228 6.53 -13.14 -17.87
CA ALA A 228 5.38 -13.14 -18.79
C ALA A 228 5.78 -12.74 -20.22
N TRP A 229 6.62 -11.71 -20.36
CA TRP A 229 7.15 -11.29 -21.66
C TRP A 229 7.96 -12.39 -22.34
N ARG A 230 8.83 -13.08 -21.60
CA ARG A 230 9.62 -14.21 -22.12
C ARG A 230 8.73 -15.39 -22.53
N LEU A 231 7.71 -15.71 -21.75
CA LEU A 231 6.74 -16.74 -22.10
C LEU A 231 6.00 -16.39 -23.39
N ALA A 232 5.48 -15.16 -23.49
CA ALA A 232 4.72 -14.73 -24.66
C ALA A 232 5.56 -14.66 -25.95
N THR A 233 6.80 -14.18 -25.86
CA THR A 233 7.71 -14.12 -27.02
C THR A 233 8.12 -15.50 -27.51
N VAL A 234 8.38 -16.47 -26.62
CA VAL A 234 8.67 -17.86 -27.02
C VAL A 234 7.43 -18.58 -27.57
N TRP A 235 6.27 -18.35 -26.96
CA TRP A 235 5.01 -18.93 -27.41
C TRP A 235 4.63 -18.48 -28.82
N THR A 236 4.65 -17.18 -29.06
CA THR A 236 4.22 -16.58 -30.33
C THR A 236 5.32 -16.59 -31.39
N GLY A 237 6.59 -16.70 -31.01
CA GLY A 237 7.74 -16.46 -31.88
C GLY A 237 7.89 -14.98 -32.29
N ALA A 238 7.18 -14.08 -31.62
CA ALA A 238 7.10 -12.67 -31.94
C ALA A 238 7.80 -11.80 -30.87
N GLY A 239 8.01 -10.51 -31.16
CA GLY A 239 8.75 -9.59 -30.29
C GLY A 239 8.08 -8.26 -30.01
N GLY A 240 6.83 -8.08 -30.47
CA GLY A 240 6.09 -6.83 -30.39
C GLY A 240 5.23 -6.71 -29.14
N GLY A 241 5.32 -5.59 -28.42
CA GLY A 241 4.52 -5.32 -27.22
C GLY A 241 3.47 -4.24 -27.45
N LEU A 242 2.30 -4.41 -26.85
CA LEU A 242 1.20 -3.43 -26.85
C LEU A 242 0.85 -3.01 -25.42
N VAL A 243 0.85 -1.71 -25.14
CA VAL A 243 0.55 -1.13 -23.82
C VAL A 243 -0.20 0.20 -23.97
N THR A 244 -0.82 0.69 -22.89
CA THR A 244 -1.44 2.03 -22.91
C THR A 244 -0.41 3.14 -22.87
N ARG A 245 -0.82 4.34 -23.30
CA ARG A 245 0.08 5.50 -23.45
C ARG A 245 0.82 5.92 -22.18
N HIS A 246 0.31 5.58 -21.00
CA HIS A 246 0.95 5.91 -19.72
C HIS A 246 1.02 4.69 -18.79
N ALA A 247 1.18 3.49 -19.36
CA ALA A 247 1.32 2.26 -18.59
C ALA A 247 2.64 2.22 -17.79
N TYR A 248 2.62 1.42 -16.73
CA TYR A 248 3.80 1.02 -15.97
C TYR A 248 3.70 -0.44 -15.56
N HIS A 249 4.69 -1.23 -15.97
CA HIS A 249 4.75 -2.66 -15.70
C HIS A 249 6.03 -3.07 -14.94
N GLY A 250 7.01 -2.19 -14.77
CA GLY A 250 8.22 -2.48 -14.00
C GLY A 250 9.51 -1.93 -14.59
N VAL A 251 10.63 -2.34 -14.02
CA VAL A 251 11.93 -1.66 -14.19
C VAL A 251 13.04 -2.52 -14.84
N THR A 252 12.77 -3.78 -15.22
CA THR A 252 13.76 -4.54 -16.01
C THR A 252 13.87 -3.94 -17.41
N GLN A 253 14.97 -4.15 -18.13
CA GLN A 253 15.14 -3.54 -19.45
C GLN A 253 13.94 -3.81 -20.39
N ALA A 254 13.48 -5.07 -20.46
CA ALA A 254 12.36 -5.44 -21.33
C ALA A 254 11.03 -4.81 -20.89
N ILE A 255 10.83 -4.62 -19.59
CA ILE A 255 9.57 -4.12 -19.04
C ILE A 255 9.55 -2.60 -18.91
N ALA A 256 10.71 -1.96 -18.75
CA ALA A 256 10.87 -0.51 -18.88
C ALA A 256 10.54 -0.05 -20.30
N ASP A 257 10.89 -0.87 -21.31
CA ASP A 257 10.45 -0.67 -22.70
C ASP A 257 8.92 -0.80 -22.86
N LEU A 258 8.22 -1.45 -21.93
CA LEU A 258 6.75 -1.53 -21.87
C LEU A 258 6.14 -0.59 -20.82
N SER A 259 6.92 0.34 -20.25
CA SER A 259 6.47 1.27 -19.20
C SER A 259 6.60 2.73 -19.63
N PRO A 260 5.73 3.23 -20.54
CA PRO A 260 5.77 4.62 -21.03
C PRO A 260 5.75 5.70 -19.96
N GLU A 261 5.20 5.43 -18.77
CA GLU A 261 5.26 6.33 -17.60
C GLU A 261 6.71 6.77 -17.29
N GLU A 262 7.71 5.93 -17.57
CA GLU A 262 9.12 6.21 -17.31
C GLU A 262 9.84 6.95 -18.45
N TRP A 263 9.24 7.06 -19.64
CA TRP A 263 9.89 7.63 -20.83
C TRP A 263 9.90 9.16 -20.78
N ARG A 264 10.71 9.74 -19.90
CA ARG A 264 10.87 11.20 -19.69
C ARG A 264 11.46 11.94 -20.91
N GLY A 265 10.72 11.97 -22.03
CA GLY A 265 11.17 12.45 -23.33
C GLY A 265 11.98 11.44 -24.14
N ALA A 266 12.06 10.18 -23.69
CA ALA A 266 12.76 9.12 -24.41
C ALA A 266 11.98 8.70 -25.67
N THR A 267 12.71 8.27 -26.70
CA THR A 267 12.10 7.71 -27.90
C THR A 267 11.48 6.36 -27.57
N ARG A 268 10.22 6.17 -27.98
CA ARG A 268 9.53 4.88 -27.90
C ARG A 268 10.35 3.75 -28.55
N PRO A 269 10.56 2.60 -27.87
CA PRO A 269 11.22 1.44 -28.45
C PRO A 269 10.51 0.93 -29.71
N ALA A 270 11.27 0.52 -30.73
CA ALA A 270 10.72 0.15 -32.04
C ALA A 270 9.74 -1.04 -32.00
N HIS A 271 9.95 -1.96 -31.05
CA HIS A 271 9.15 -3.16 -30.84
C HIS A 271 7.91 -2.93 -29.97
N VAL A 272 7.63 -1.69 -29.56
CA VAL A 272 6.48 -1.37 -28.70
C VAL A 272 5.56 -0.42 -29.41
N GLU A 273 4.24 -0.64 -29.32
CA GLU A 273 3.22 0.30 -29.77
C GLU A 273 2.22 0.63 -28.67
N LEU A 274 1.73 1.87 -28.72
CA LEU A 274 0.81 2.40 -27.73
C LEU A 274 -0.61 2.42 -28.28
N PHE A 275 -1.58 2.14 -27.43
CA PHE A 275 -2.99 2.37 -27.67
C PHE A 275 -3.60 3.25 -26.58
N ASP A 276 -4.78 3.83 -26.86
CA ASP A 276 -5.49 4.66 -25.90
C ASP A 276 -6.36 3.84 -24.93
N PRO A 277 -6.23 4.09 -23.61
CA PRO A 277 -7.20 3.57 -22.65
C PRO A 277 -8.53 4.35 -22.74
N LEU A 278 -9.64 3.69 -22.39
CA LEU A 278 -10.94 4.33 -22.28
C LEU A 278 -11.08 5.07 -20.93
N HIS A 279 -11.41 6.37 -20.98
CA HIS A 279 -11.84 7.15 -19.82
C HIS A 279 -13.36 7.32 -19.84
N ALA A 280 -14.07 6.60 -18.97
CA ALA A 280 -15.53 6.47 -19.06
C ALA A 280 -16.32 7.75 -18.70
N SER A 281 -15.76 8.62 -17.86
CA SER A 281 -16.52 9.70 -17.20
C SER A 281 -16.62 11.01 -17.98
N ARG A 282 -15.82 11.22 -19.04
CA ARG A 282 -15.92 12.43 -19.87
C ARG A 282 -16.84 12.30 -21.08
N ASP A 283 -16.96 11.10 -21.65
CA ASP A 283 -17.63 10.94 -22.94
C ASP A 283 -18.95 10.18 -22.89
N GLY A 284 -19.32 9.59 -21.74
CA GLY A 284 -20.63 8.95 -21.49
C GLY A 284 -21.04 7.86 -22.49
N THR A 285 -20.16 7.52 -23.43
CA THR A 285 -20.39 6.64 -24.57
C THR A 285 -19.23 5.67 -24.62
N ALA A 286 -19.22 4.72 -23.69
CA ALA A 286 -18.38 3.54 -23.80
C ALA A 286 -18.83 2.74 -25.02
N ARG A 287 -18.19 2.99 -26.17
CA ARG A 287 -18.40 2.21 -27.38
C ARG A 287 -17.26 1.20 -27.47
N ALA A 288 -17.61 -0.05 -27.75
CA ALA A 288 -16.62 -1.13 -27.92
C ALA A 288 -15.62 -0.84 -29.05
N ASP A 289 -15.94 0.10 -29.97
CA ASP A 289 -15.04 0.57 -31.03
C ASP A 289 -13.77 1.27 -30.52
N VAL A 290 -13.74 1.70 -29.25
CA VAL A 290 -12.52 2.25 -28.63
C VAL A 290 -11.45 1.17 -28.46
N ALA A 291 -11.84 -0.09 -28.25
CA ALA A 291 -10.88 -1.21 -28.23
C ALA A 291 -10.24 -1.47 -29.60
N ASP A 292 -10.84 -0.99 -30.71
CA ASP A 292 -10.25 -1.11 -32.05
C ASP A 292 -8.99 -0.22 -32.21
N ASP A 293 -8.70 0.68 -31.26
CA ASP A 293 -7.40 1.36 -31.22
C ASP A 293 -6.24 0.39 -31.01
N LEU A 294 -6.47 -0.70 -30.28
CA LEU A 294 -5.50 -1.78 -30.13
C LEU A 294 -5.21 -2.47 -31.47
N LEU A 295 -6.23 -2.67 -32.31
CA LEU A 295 -6.05 -3.23 -33.66
C LEU A 295 -5.21 -2.29 -34.53
N ARG A 296 -5.51 -0.99 -34.52
CA ARG A 296 -4.72 0.01 -35.25
C ARG A 296 -3.28 0.10 -34.72
N ALA A 297 -3.08 -0.01 -33.41
CA ALA A 297 -1.75 -0.11 -32.82
C ALA A 297 -1.02 -1.36 -33.32
N SER A 298 -1.70 -2.50 -33.35
CA SER A 298 -1.16 -3.74 -33.90
C SER A 298 -0.73 -3.60 -35.37
N GLU A 299 -1.52 -2.92 -36.20
CA GLU A 299 -1.18 -2.62 -37.60
C GLU A 299 0.09 -1.75 -37.70
N ARG A 300 0.16 -0.64 -36.96
CA ARG A 300 1.37 0.22 -36.92
C ARG A 300 2.62 -0.54 -36.47
N LEU A 301 2.47 -1.47 -35.53
CA LEU A 301 3.56 -2.32 -35.06
C LEU A 301 4.06 -3.26 -36.17
N ARG A 302 3.13 -3.88 -36.90
CA ARG A 302 3.43 -4.75 -38.05
C ARG A 302 4.06 -4.01 -39.22
N GLU A 303 3.64 -2.77 -39.50
CA GLU A 303 4.25 -1.92 -40.53
C GLU A 303 5.76 -1.67 -40.26
N ARG A 304 6.18 -1.75 -38.99
CA ARG A 304 7.60 -1.69 -38.59
C ARG A 304 8.31 -3.04 -38.59
N GLY A 305 7.66 -4.09 -39.10
CA GLY A 305 8.19 -5.46 -39.13
C GLY A 305 8.18 -6.16 -37.77
N GLN A 306 7.40 -5.67 -36.80
CA GLN A 306 7.29 -6.26 -35.47
C GLN A 306 5.94 -6.96 -35.33
N MET A 307 5.97 -8.28 -35.15
CA MET A 307 4.75 -9.05 -34.89
C MET A 307 4.36 -8.93 -33.42
N PRO A 308 3.06 -8.79 -33.08
CA PRO A 308 2.61 -8.76 -31.69
C PRO A 308 2.86 -10.08 -30.97
N ALA A 309 3.47 -10.01 -29.79
CA ALA A 309 3.68 -11.12 -28.87
C ALA A 309 2.71 -11.05 -27.68
N ALA A 310 2.52 -9.85 -27.11
CA ALA A 310 1.69 -9.65 -25.94
C ALA A 310 1.06 -8.26 -25.87
N THR A 311 -0.11 -8.20 -25.22
CA THR A 311 -0.69 -6.97 -24.69
C THR A 311 -0.67 -7.03 -23.17
N PHE A 312 -0.07 -6.04 -22.51
CA PHE A 312 -0.10 -5.93 -21.05
C PHE A 312 -1.19 -4.95 -20.63
N VAL A 313 -2.04 -5.37 -19.69
CA VAL A 313 -3.16 -4.56 -19.19
C VAL A 313 -3.28 -4.71 -17.69
N GLU A 314 -3.27 -3.57 -16.98
CA GLU A 314 -3.75 -3.48 -15.60
C GLU A 314 -5.21 -3.01 -15.62
N GLY A 315 -6.15 -3.82 -15.11
CA GLY A 315 -7.60 -3.63 -15.34
C GLY A 315 -8.21 -2.29 -14.88
N ALA A 316 -7.52 -1.54 -14.02
CA ALA A 316 -7.97 -0.21 -13.57
C ALA A 316 -7.30 0.95 -14.28
N PHE A 317 -6.24 0.69 -15.05
CA PHE A 317 -5.39 1.70 -15.68
C PHE A 317 -4.92 2.74 -14.64
N THR A 318 -4.39 2.25 -13.52
CA THR A 318 -4.02 3.07 -12.36
C THR A 318 -3.04 4.17 -12.76
N SER A 319 -1.97 3.83 -13.49
CA SER A 319 -0.97 4.79 -13.94
C SER A 319 -1.57 5.83 -14.89
N ASP A 320 -2.46 5.41 -15.81
CA ASP A 320 -3.14 6.33 -16.74
C ASP A 320 -4.10 7.32 -16.05
N GLY A 321 -4.37 7.19 -14.74
CA GLY A 321 -5.22 8.11 -14.00
C GLY A 321 -6.36 7.44 -13.23
N ILE A 322 -6.27 6.14 -12.92
CA ILE A 322 -7.33 5.33 -12.28
C ILE A 322 -8.61 5.47 -13.10
N LEU A 323 -8.59 5.00 -14.35
CA LEU A 323 -9.70 5.22 -15.28
C LEU A 323 -10.90 4.31 -14.96
N ALA A 324 -10.65 3.12 -14.40
CA ALA A 324 -11.66 2.13 -14.01
C ALA A 324 -12.75 1.96 -15.08
N PRO A 325 -12.38 1.56 -16.32
CA PRO A 325 -13.33 1.50 -17.42
C PRO A 325 -14.36 0.38 -17.21
N PRO A 326 -15.48 0.42 -17.93
CA PRO A 326 -16.48 -0.64 -17.91
C PRO A 326 -15.86 -2.00 -18.28
N PRO A 327 -16.25 -3.11 -17.61
CA PRO A 327 -15.73 -4.45 -17.91
C PRO A 327 -15.79 -4.85 -19.38
N VAL A 328 -16.82 -4.40 -20.11
CA VAL A 328 -16.99 -4.67 -21.55
C VAL A 328 -15.81 -4.16 -22.40
N TYR A 329 -15.18 -3.05 -22.00
CA TYR A 329 -14.02 -2.53 -22.71
C TYR A 329 -12.79 -3.41 -22.46
N VAL A 330 -12.55 -3.83 -21.22
CA VAL A 330 -11.39 -4.66 -20.87
C VAL A 330 -11.49 -6.05 -21.49
N ARG A 331 -12.70 -6.64 -21.54
CA ARG A 331 -12.94 -7.87 -22.30
C ARG A 331 -12.66 -7.71 -23.78
N ALA A 332 -13.15 -6.62 -24.38
CA ALA A 332 -12.89 -6.35 -25.79
C ALA A 332 -11.38 -6.23 -26.07
N LEU A 333 -10.56 -5.69 -25.15
CA LEU A 333 -9.10 -5.69 -25.31
C LEU A 333 -8.54 -7.12 -25.40
N ALA A 334 -9.00 -8.05 -24.55
CA ALA A 334 -8.58 -9.45 -24.62
C ALA A 334 -8.99 -10.10 -25.94
N ASP A 335 -10.25 -9.93 -26.36
CA ASP A 335 -10.74 -10.43 -27.65
C ASP A 335 -9.87 -9.90 -28.82
N ARG A 336 -9.59 -8.59 -28.83
CA ARG A 336 -8.72 -7.99 -29.87
C ARG A 336 -7.28 -8.47 -29.80
N THR A 337 -6.74 -8.70 -28.60
CA THR A 337 -5.40 -9.28 -28.41
C THR A 337 -5.31 -10.69 -29.00
N HIS A 338 -6.35 -11.51 -28.81
CA HIS A 338 -6.41 -12.85 -29.41
C HIS A 338 -6.61 -12.81 -30.93
N GLU A 339 -7.43 -11.90 -31.45
CA GLU A 339 -7.62 -11.70 -32.90
C GLU A 339 -6.31 -11.40 -33.63
N ILE A 340 -5.39 -10.67 -32.99
CA ILE A 340 -4.07 -10.35 -33.57
C ILE A 340 -3.01 -11.44 -33.31
N GLY A 341 -3.36 -12.54 -32.65
CA GLY A 341 -2.46 -13.65 -32.34
C GLY A 341 -1.44 -13.38 -31.23
N ALA A 342 -1.69 -12.38 -30.38
CA ALA A 342 -0.89 -12.09 -29.19
C ALA A 342 -1.50 -12.73 -27.94
N LEU A 343 -0.70 -12.82 -26.86
CA LEU A 343 -1.19 -13.22 -25.54
C LEU A 343 -1.66 -12.00 -24.74
N TYR A 344 -2.75 -12.15 -24.01
CA TYR A 344 -3.23 -11.16 -23.05
C TYR A 344 -2.59 -11.40 -21.68
N VAL A 345 -1.84 -10.40 -21.20
CA VAL A 345 -1.22 -10.40 -19.87
C VAL A 345 -2.03 -9.51 -18.93
N ALA A 346 -2.72 -10.13 -17.97
CA ALA A 346 -3.40 -9.45 -16.89
C ALA A 346 -2.41 -9.09 -15.77
N ASP A 347 -2.02 -7.81 -15.70
CA ASP A 347 -1.16 -7.28 -14.64
C ASP A 347 -2.00 -6.95 -13.40
N GLU A 348 -2.01 -7.87 -12.44
CA GLU A 348 -2.74 -7.77 -11.18
C GLU A 348 -1.89 -7.15 -10.05
N VAL A 349 -0.72 -6.59 -10.36
CA VAL A 349 0.21 -6.05 -9.34
C VAL A 349 -0.42 -4.88 -8.56
N GLN A 350 -1.31 -4.09 -9.16
CA GLN A 350 -1.96 -2.96 -8.47
C GLN A 350 -3.39 -3.25 -8.02
N VAL A 351 -4.09 -4.11 -8.76
CA VAL A 351 -5.54 -4.30 -8.71
C VAL A 351 -5.96 -5.70 -8.22
N GLY A 352 -5.01 -6.60 -8.04
CA GLY A 352 -5.25 -7.93 -7.48
C GLY A 352 -5.31 -7.93 -5.95
N HIS A 353 -5.36 -9.14 -5.39
CA HIS A 353 -5.50 -9.41 -3.96
C HIS A 353 -6.72 -8.70 -3.33
N GLY A 354 -7.84 -8.62 -4.06
CA GLY A 354 -9.09 -8.09 -3.53
C GLY A 354 -9.28 -6.58 -3.63
N ARG A 355 -8.30 -5.85 -4.20
CA ARG A 355 -8.35 -4.37 -4.30
C ARG A 355 -9.64 -3.86 -4.92
N GLY A 356 -10.13 -4.55 -5.95
CA GLY A 356 -11.34 -4.18 -6.68
C GLY A 356 -12.64 -4.36 -5.88
N GLY A 357 -12.62 -5.14 -4.80
CA GLY A 357 -13.74 -5.24 -3.86
C GLY A 357 -14.83 -6.26 -4.19
N GLU A 358 -14.72 -6.98 -5.31
CA GLU A 358 -15.69 -8.02 -5.71
C GLU A 358 -15.05 -9.41 -5.78
N HIS A 359 -13.86 -9.50 -6.38
CA HIS A 359 -13.11 -10.74 -6.54
C HIS A 359 -11.67 -10.54 -6.06
N LEU A 360 -10.95 -11.64 -5.83
CA LEU A 360 -9.52 -11.58 -5.52
C LEU A 360 -8.71 -10.96 -6.69
N TRP A 361 -9.14 -11.18 -7.93
CA TRP A 361 -8.46 -10.71 -9.15
C TRP A 361 -9.40 -9.84 -9.98
N SER A 362 -8.89 -8.72 -10.50
CA SER A 362 -9.70 -7.78 -11.27
C SER A 362 -10.16 -8.36 -12.62
N PHE A 363 -9.29 -9.12 -13.30
CA PHE A 363 -9.62 -9.76 -14.58
C PHE A 363 -10.77 -10.77 -14.43
N ALA A 364 -10.84 -11.47 -13.29
CA ALA A 364 -11.92 -12.39 -12.97
C ALA A 364 -13.25 -11.65 -12.77
N ALA A 365 -13.26 -10.54 -12.02
CA ALA A 365 -14.46 -9.70 -11.85
C ALA A 365 -14.98 -9.14 -13.19
N MET A 366 -14.10 -8.99 -14.18
CA MET A 366 -14.44 -8.44 -15.49
C MET A 366 -14.74 -9.52 -16.55
N ASP A 367 -14.62 -10.81 -16.20
CA ASP A 367 -14.79 -11.95 -17.12
C ASP A 367 -13.82 -11.86 -18.33
N VAL A 368 -12.56 -11.56 -18.05
CA VAL A 368 -11.50 -11.41 -19.05
C VAL A 368 -10.79 -12.75 -19.26
N ALA A 369 -10.69 -13.19 -20.52
CA ALA A 369 -9.93 -14.37 -20.91
C ALA A 369 -8.42 -14.08 -20.95
N ALA A 370 -7.77 -14.09 -19.78
CA ALA A 370 -6.32 -13.87 -19.67
C ALA A 370 -5.51 -15.14 -20.01
N ASP A 371 -4.37 -14.96 -20.67
CA ASP A 371 -3.42 -16.06 -20.95
C ASP A 371 -2.34 -16.20 -19.88
N ILE A 372 -1.95 -15.05 -19.32
CA ILE A 372 -0.92 -14.94 -18.30
C ILE A 372 -1.40 -13.91 -17.27
N VAL A 373 -1.31 -14.25 -15.99
CA VAL A 373 -1.61 -13.34 -14.88
C VAL A 373 -0.33 -13.08 -14.10
N THR A 374 0.02 -11.81 -13.89
CA THR A 374 1.20 -11.43 -13.10
C THR A 374 0.79 -10.74 -11.81
N MET A 375 1.52 -11.02 -10.72
CA MET A 375 1.20 -10.48 -9.40
C MET A 375 2.47 -10.25 -8.57
N GLY A 376 2.38 -9.34 -7.59
CA GLY A 376 3.51 -8.91 -6.75
C GLY A 376 3.00 -8.07 -5.59
N LYS A 377 3.56 -6.85 -5.40
CA LYS A 377 3.16 -5.80 -4.43
C LYS A 377 2.40 -6.30 -3.17
N PRO A 378 1.05 -6.46 -3.17
CA PRO A 378 0.29 -6.87 -1.99
C PRO A 378 0.61 -8.30 -1.48
N MET A 379 1.11 -9.18 -2.35
CA MET A 379 1.18 -10.63 -2.13
C MET A 379 1.90 -11.04 -0.86
N GLY A 380 2.94 -10.31 -0.44
CA GLY A 380 3.71 -10.63 0.77
C GLY A 380 3.50 -9.68 1.94
N ASN A 381 2.52 -8.77 1.88
CA ASN A 381 2.34 -7.67 2.83
C ASN A 381 3.62 -6.85 3.09
N GLY A 382 4.50 -6.72 2.08
CA GLY A 382 5.84 -6.11 2.20
C GLY A 382 7.01 -7.08 2.07
N HIS A 383 6.81 -8.39 2.18
CA HIS A 383 7.85 -9.37 1.85
C HIS A 383 8.01 -9.48 0.31
N PRO A 384 9.24 -9.55 -0.23
CA PRO A 384 9.46 -9.77 -1.66
C PRO A 384 8.94 -11.14 -2.11
N VAL A 385 7.81 -11.12 -2.83
CA VAL A 385 7.19 -12.31 -3.42
C VAL A 385 6.31 -11.85 -4.58
N ALA A 386 6.34 -12.63 -5.65
CA ALA A 386 5.57 -12.39 -6.87
C ALA A 386 5.37 -13.72 -7.60
N ALA A 387 4.40 -13.75 -8.50
CA ALA A 387 4.10 -14.96 -9.26
C ALA A 387 3.59 -14.63 -10.66
N VAL A 388 3.75 -15.60 -11.53
CA VAL A 388 3.09 -15.69 -12.83
C VAL A 388 2.21 -16.92 -12.79
N VAL A 389 0.93 -16.79 -13.15
CA VAL A 389 0.02 -17.90 -13.37
C VAL A 389 -0.34 -17.96 -14.84
N THR A 390 -0.22 -19.13 -15.47
CA THR A 390 -0.48 -19.32 -16.90
C THR A 390 -0.89 -20.76 -17.19
N ARG A 391 -1.16 -21.07 -18.46
CA ARG A 391 -1.42 -22.42 -18.96
C ARG A 391 -0.13 -23.25 -18.99
N ARG A 392 -0.23 -24.51 -18.63
CA ARG A 392 0.89 -25.47 -18.67
C ARG A 392 1.62 -25.53 -20.00
N GLU A 393 0.88 -25.55 -21.10
CA GLU A 393 1.44 -25.65 -22.45
C GLU A 393 2.37 -24.47 -22.80
N ILE A 394 2.09 -23.26 -22.28
CA ILE A 394 2.95 -22.09 -22.47
C ILE A 394 4.29 -22.30 -21.76
N VAL A 395 4.26 -22.86 -20.55
CA VAL A 395 5.46 -23.16 -19.76
C VAL A 395 6.26 -24.31 -20.38
N GLU A 396 5.59 -25.38 -20.83
CA GLU A 396 6.23 -26.51 -21.51
C GLU A 396 6.92 -26.06 -22.79
N ARG A 397 6.26 -25.22 -23.60
CA ARG A 397 6.85 -24.64 -24.81
C ARG A 397 8.10 -23.80 -24.50
N PHE A 398 8.06 -23.03 -23.42
CA PHE A 398 9.21 -22.25 -22.97
C PHE A 398 10.39 -23.15 -22.53
N ALA A 399 10.10 -24.24 -21.81
CA ALA A 399 11.08 -25.19 -21.31
C ALA A 399 11.81 -25.97 -22.43
N GLU A 400 11.24 -26.08 -23.64
CA GLU A 400 11.92 -26.68 -24.80
C GLU A 400 13.22 -25.95 -25.18
N THR A 401 13.29 -24.65 -24.90
CA THR A 401 14.40 -23.79 -25.35
C THR A 401 15.12 -23.08 -24.22
N THR A 402 14.55 -23.07 -23.01
CA THR A 402 15.06 -22.28 -21.90
C THR A 402 15.10 -23.11 -20.61
N GLU A 403 16.29 -23.19 -20.00
CA GLU A 403 16.41 -23.54 -18.59
C GLU A 403 16.10 -22.29 -17.75
N TRP A 404 15.10 -22.36 -16.88
CA TRP A 404 14.66 -21.24 -16.06
C TRP A 404 14.73 -21.58 -14.57
N PHE A 405 15.29 -20.66 -13.78
CA PHE A 405 15.39 -20.80 -12.34
C PHE A 405 15.50 -19.43 -11.68
N SER A 406 14.65 -19.17 -10.69
CA SER A 406 14.76 -18.02 -9.79
C SER A 406 15.27 -18.49 -8.43
N THR A 407 16.45 -18.01 -8.01
CA THR A 407 17.11 -18.47 -6.77
C THR A 407 16.23 -18.28 -5.52
N PHE A 408 15.52 -17.14 -5.44
CA PHE A 408 14.66 -16.80 -4.31
C PHE A 408 13.17 -17.00 -4.61
N GLY A 409 12.80 -17.17 -5.88
CA GLY A 409 11.43 -17.46 -6.28
C GLY A 409 10.91 -18.69 -5.56
N GLY A 410 9.79 -18.53 -4.84
CA GLY A 410 9.10 -19.60 -4.13
C GLY A 410 9.82 -20.12 -2.90
N ASN A 411 10.80 -19.40 -2.34
CA ASN A 411 11.44 -19.81 -1.08
C ASN A 411 10.40 -19.96 0.06
N PRO A 412 10.65 -20.81 1.07
CA PRO A 412 9.66 -21.10 2.10
C PRO A 412 9.16 -19.88 2.88
N VAL A 413 10.02 -18.89 3.15
CA VAL A 413 9.66 -17.70 3.94
C VAL A 413 8.72 -16.79 3.15
N ALA A 414 9.00 -16.56 1.87
CA ALA A 414 8.13 -15.82 0.97
C ALA A 414 6.77 -16.53 0.79
N CYS A 415 6.77 -17.86 0.66
CA CYS A 415 5.53 -18.62 0.60
C CYS A 415 4.70 -18.51 1.88
N ALA A 416 5.33 -18.61 3.05
CA ALA A 416 4.65 -18.45 4.33
C ALA A 416 4.05 -17.04 4.51
N ALA A 417 4.73 -16.00 4.03
CA ALA A 417 4.20 -14.64 4.02
C ALA A 417 2.94 -14.55 3.14
N ALA A 418 3.00 -15.08 1.91
CA ALA A 418 1.91 -15.02 0.96
C ALA A 418 0.69 -15.85 1.39
N LEU A 419 0.90 -17.04 1.92
CA LEU A 419 -0.17 -17.86 2.49
C LEU A 419 -0.87 -17.14 3.64
N ALA A 420 -0.11 -16.53 4.56
CA ALA A 420 -0.70 -15.77 5.66
C ALA A 420 -1.49 -14.54 5.17
N VAL A 421 -1.08 -13.90 4.06
CA VAL A 421 -1.86 -12.82 3.44
C VAL A 421 -3.18 -13.33 2.89
N LEU A 422 -3.16 -14.45 2.14
CA LEU A 422 -4.39 -15.06 1.62
C LEU A 422 -5.35 -15.45 2.75
N ASP A 423 -4.84 -16.06 3.82
CA ASP A 423 -5.66 -16.42 4.98
C ASP A 423 -6.31 -15.19 5.63
N VAL A 424 -5.56 -14.09 5.78
CA VAL A 424 -6.10 -12.87 6.38
C VAL A 424 -7.15 -12.20 5.49
N ILE A 425 -6.92 -12.18 4.18
CA ILE A 425 -7.92 -11.67 3.22
C ILE A 425 -9.22 -12.45 3.32
N GLU A 426 -9.15 -13.77 3.41
CA GLU A 426 -10.29 -14.67 3.53
C GLU A 426 -10.98 -14.55 4.90
N ASP A 427 -10.24 -14.74 6.00
CA ASP A 427 -10.79 -14.79 7.36
C ASP A 427 -11.41 -13.46 7.82
N GLU A 428 -10.90 -12.33 7.33
CA GLU A 428 -11.38 -10.99 7.68
C GLU A 428 -12.34 -10.39 6.64
N ASP A 429 -12.75 -11.18 5.64
CA ASP A 429 -13.68 -10.79 4.57
C ASP A 429 -13.27 -9.46 3.88
N LEU A 430 -11.97 -9.33 3.60
CA LEU A 430 -11.37 -8.06 3.17
C LEU A 430 -11.84 -7.65 1.78
N VAL A 431 -12.17 -8.60 0.91
CA VAL A 431 -12.64 -8.32 -0.46
C VAL A 431 -13.99 -7.61 -0.41
N ALA A 432 -15.00 -8.22 0.21
CA ALA A 432 -16.34 -7.64 0.28
C ALA A 432 -16.33 -6.29 1.02
N ARG A 433 -15.56 -6.19 2.12
CA ARG A 433 -15.41 -4.93 2.84
C ARG A 433 -14.76 -3.84 1.98
N ALA A 434 -13.75 -4.17 1.18
CA ALA A 434 -13.12 -3.20 0.28
C ALA A 434 -14.11 -2.67 -0.77
N GLY A 435 -15.03 -3.51 -1.25
CA GLY A 435 -16.13 -3.10 -2.14
C GLY A 435 -17.06 -2.09 -1.48
N ALA A 436 -17.59 -2.44 -0.31
CA ALA A 436 -18.54 -1.60 0.45
C ALA A 436 -17.92 -0.25 0.87
N VAL A 437 -16.79 -0.28 1.57
CA VAL A 437 -16.10 0.92 2.08
C VAL A 437 -15.60 1.79 0.93
N GLY A 438 -15.15 1.18 -0.17
CA GLY A 438 -14.74 1.91 -1.37
C GLY A 438 -15.86 2.71 -2.00
N SER A 439 -17.07 2.14 -2.07
CA SER A 439 -18.26 2.83 -2.56
C SER A 439 -18.66 3.98 -1.63
N GLU A 440 -18.66 3.75 -0.33
CA GLU A 440 -18.96 4.78 0.68
C GLU A 440 -17.97 5.95 0.61
N LEU A 441 -16.67 5.65 0.48
CA LEU A 441 -15.61 6.66 0.36
C LEU A 441 -15.83 7.56 -0.86
N ARG A 442 -16.08 6.98 -2.04
CA ARG A 442 -16.33 7.77 -3.26
C ARG A 442 -17.57 8.64 -3.11
N ALA A 443 -18.66 8.09 -2.57
CA ALA A 443 -19.88 8.85 -2.32
C ALA A 443 -19.65 10.02 -1.34
N ALA A 444 -18.88 9.80 -0.28
CA ALA A 444 -18.55 10.84 0.71
C ALA A 444 -17.65 11.94 0.12
N ILE A 445 -16.67 11.59 -0.73
CA ILE A 445 -15.85 12.58 -1.44
C ILE A 445 -16.72 13.42 -2.37
N SER A 446 -17.60 12.80 -3.16
CA SER A 446 -18.51 13.52 -4.06
C SER A 446 -19.50 14.42 -3.29
N ALA A 447 -19.96 13.98 -2.12
CA ALA A 447 -20.88 14.77 -1.29
C ALA A 447 -20.24 15.98 -0.61
N ALA A 448 -18.91 16.07 -0.57
CA ALA A 448 -18.20 17.23 -0.03
C ALA A 448 -18.34 18.49 -0.90
N ASP A 449 -18.81 18.35 -2.16
CA ASP A 449 -19.15 19.43 -3.09
C ASP A 449 -18.06 20.51 -3.23
N VAL A 450 -16.80 20.06 -3.37
CA VAL A 450 -15.65 20.95 -3.56
C VAL A 450 -15.54 21.29 -5.06
N PRO A 451 -15.66 22.57 -5.49
CA PRO A 451 -15.69 22.93 -6.91
C PRO A 451 -14.44 22.55 -7.72
N ALA A 452 -13.30 22.38 -7.04
CA ALA A 452 -12.04 21.97 -7.64
C ALA A 452 -11.89 20.44 -7.79
N ILE A 453 -12.86 19.66 -7.31
CA ILE A 453 -12.95 18.22 -7.56
C ILE A 453 -13.80 18.01 -8.81
N GLY A 454 -13.20 17.41 -9.83
CA GLY A 454 -13.89 16.97 -11.04
C GLY A 454 -14.50 15.59 -10.83
N ASP A 455 -14.03 14.63 -11.62
CA ASP A 455 -14.50 13.25 -11.55
C ASP A 455 -13.91 12.47 -10.35
N VAL A 456 -14.77 11.68 -9.70
CA VAL A 456 -14.42 10.78 -8.58
C VAL A 456 -14.76 9.36 -9.01
N ARG A 457 -13.72 8.56 -9.26
CA ARG A 457 -13.85 7.26 -9.93
C ARG A 457 -12.96 6.19 -9.31
N GLY A 458 -13.22 4.94 -9.64
CA GLY A 458 -12.44 3.81 -9.17
C GLY A 458 -13.26 2.55 -8.91
N LEU A 459 -12.62 1.54 -8.35
CA LEU A 459 -13.21 0.27 -7.94
C LEU A 459 -12.68 -0.14 -6.56
N GLY A 460 -13.53 -0.76 -5.73
CA GLY A 460 -13.18 -1.10 -4.35
C GLY A 460 -12.43 0.01 -3.63
N LEU A 461 -11.30 -0.32 -2.99
CA LEU A 461 -10.40 0.63 -2.32
C LEU A 461 -9.30 1.16 -3.25
N LEU A 462 -9.62 1.46 -4.50
CA LEU A 462 -8.78 2.23 -5.43
C LEU A 462 -9.62 3.39 -5.96
N THR A 463 -9.28 4.61 -5.57
CA THR A 463 -10.04 5.81 -5.91
C THR A 463 -9.13 6.88 -6.50
N GLY A 464 -9.54 7.41 -7.65
CA GLY A 464 -8.98 8.60 -8.28
C GLY A 464 -9.90 9.80 -8.04
N VAL A 465 -9.33 10.91 -7.62
CA VAL A 465 -10.03 12.19 -7.49
C VAL A 465 -9.36 13.20 -8.42
N GLU A 466 -10.06 13.57 -9.48
CA GLU A 466 -9.55 14.55 -10.45
C GLU A 466 -9.57 15.96 -9.86
N VAL A 467 -8.44 16.66 -9.95
CA VAL A 467 -8.34 18.06 -9.54
C VAL A 467 -8.39 18.95 -10.77
N VAL A 468 -9.33 19.90 -10.76
CA VAL A 468 -9.63 20.76 -11.90
C VAL A 468 -9.52 22.26 -11.58
N ASP A 469 -9.29 23.04 -12.63
CA ASP A 469 -9.34 24.50 -12.61
C ASP A 469 -10.78 25.02 -12.80
N ALA A 470 -10.94 26.35 -12.86
CA ALA A 470 -12.25 26.98 -13.02
C ALA A 470 -12.92 26.71 -14.39
N SER A 471 -12.18 26.21 -15.38
CA SER A 471 -12.71 25.81 -16.68
C SER A 471 -13.13 24.34 -16.74
N GLY A 472 -12.86 23.57 -15.67
CA GLY A 472 -13.04 22.12 -15.64
C GLY A 472 -11.88 21.35 -16.28
N GLY A 473 -10.78 22.04 -16.63
CA GLY A 473 -9.55 21.45 -17.12
C GLY A 473 -8.65 20.94 -16.00
N PRO A 474 -7.67 20.06 -16.27
CA PRO A 474 -6.78 19.48 -15.26
C PRO A 474 -5.89 20.53 -14.58
N ASP A 475 -5.81 20.52 -13.25
CA ASP A 475 -4.98 21.44 -12.45
C ASP A 475 -3.93 20.69 -11.59
N PRO A 476 -2.77 20.35 -12.17
CA PRO A 476 -1.74 19.57 -11.48
C PRO A 476 -1.00 20.35 -10.39
N ALA A 477 -0.89 21.67 -10.54
CA ALA A 477 -0.28 22.52 -9.52
C ALA A 477 -1.11 22.48 -8.23
N ARG A 478 -2.45 22.60 -8.36
CA ARG A 478 -3.36 22.43 -7.24
C ARG A 478 -3.35 21.01 -6.69
N ALA A 479 -3.33 19.98 -7.54
CA ALA A 479 -3.23 18.59 -7.07
C ALA A 479 -1.99 18.36 -6.19
N ALA A 480 -0.83 18.88 -6.61
CA ALA A 480 0.40 18.82 -5.83
C ALA A 480 0.29 19.58 -4.49
N GLY A 481 -0.35 20.75 -4.49
CA GLY A 481 -0.64 21.53 -3.28
C GLY A 481 -1.53 20.77 -2.30
N VAL A 482 -2.64 20.22 -2.79
CA VAL A 482 -3.60 19.43 -1.99
C VAL A 482 -2.94 18.18 -1.41
N LYS A 483 -2.15 17.45 -2.21
CA LYS A 483 -1.39 16.28 -1.73
C LYS A 483 -0.48 16.63 -0.55
N ASN A 484 0.27 17.73 -0.64
CA ASN A 484 1.15 18.18 0.45
C ASN A 484 0.35 18.68 1.67
N ALA A 485 -0.77 19.40 1.46
CA ALA A 485 -1.65 19.85 2.53
C ALA A 485 -2.32 18.68 3.28
N MET A 486 -2.74 17.62 2.58
CA MET A 486 -3.26 16.40 3.22
C MET A 486 -2.21 15.74 4.12
N ARG A 487 -0.94 15.70 3.68
CA ARG A 487 0.18 15.24 4.51
C ARG A 487 0.34 16.09 5.77
N GLU A 488 0.27 17.41 5.67
CA GLU A 488 0.28 18.31 6.85
C GLU A 488 -0.93 18.12 7.77
N ARG A 489 -2.04 17.56 7.26
CA ARG A 489 -3.23 17.16 8.04
C ARG A 489 -3.18 15.71 8.54
N GLY A 490 -2.08 14.99 8.29
CA GLY A 490 -1.89 13.63 8.77
C GLY A 490 -2.66 12.58 7.97
N VAL A 491 -2.86 12.79 6.67
CA VAL A 491 -3.42 11.80 5.72
C VAL A 491 -2.48 11.69 4.51
N LEU A 492 -2.05 10.48 4.17
CA LEU A 492 -1.09 10.24 3.10
C LEU A 492 -1.80 9.77 1.84
N VAL A 493 -1.76 10.58 0.79
CA VAL A 493 -2.23 10.24 -0.56
C VAL A 493 -1.11 10.42 -1.58
N GLY A 494 -1.28 9.88 -2.77
CA GLY A 494 -0.39 10.11 -3.91
C GLY A 494 -1.07 10.89 -5.04
N SER A 495 -0.39 10.97 -6.17
CA SER A 495 -0.90 11.50 -7.43
C SER A 495 -0.55 10.55 -8.59
N THR A 496 -1.30 10.62 -9.70
CA THR A 496 -1.12 9.75 -10.87
C THR A 496 -1.77 10.36 -12.12
N GLY A 497 -1.64 9.68 -13.26
CA GLY A 497 -2.07 10.14 -14.57
C GLY A 497 -1.01 10.96 -15.32
N PRO A 498 -1.14 11.10 -16.66
CA PRO A 498 -0.13 11.76 -17.50
C PRO A 498 0.21 13.20 -17.13
N LEU A 499 -0.72 13.89 -16.47
CA LEU A 499 -0.54 15.27 -16.03
C LEU A 499 -0.35 15.39 -14.51
N ASP A 500 -0.40 14.29 -13.74
CA ASP A 500 -0.27 14.27 -12.27
C ASP A 500 -1.35 15.08 -11.51
N HIS A 501 -2.53 15.25 -12.13
CA HIS A 501 -3.67 16.00 -11.59
C HIS A 501 -4.72 15.13 -10.88
N VAL A 502 -4.54 13.81 -10.84
CA VAL A 502 -5.46 12.88 -10.18
C VAL A 502 -4.87 12.46 -8.85
N LEU A 503 -5.53 12.77 -7.74
CA LEU A 503 -5.13 12.26 -6.43
C LEU A 503 -5.40 10.75 -6.38
N LYS A 504 -4.38 9.99 -6.01
CA LYS A 504 -4.41 8.53 -5.90
C LYS A 504 -4.64 8.13 -4.45
N ILE A 505 -5.83 7.58 -4.18
CA ILE A 505 -6.27 7.10 -2.88
C ILE A 505 -6.41 5.59 -2.95
N ARG A 506 -5.52 4.88 -2.25
CA ARG A 506 -5.42 3.42 -2.29
C ARG A 506 -4.85 2.88 -0.96
N PRO A 507 -5.62 2.93 0.13
CA PRO A 507 -5.18 2.50 1.46
C PRO A 507 -4.95 0.97 1.54
N PRO A 508 -4.38 0.43 2.64
CA PRO A 508 -4.54 -0.99 2.99
C PRO A 508 -6.02 -1.44 2.96
N LEU A 509 -6.31 -2.72 2.72
CA LEU A 509 -7.68 -3.26 2.73
C LEU A 509 -8.30 -3.31 4.14
N VAL A 510 -7.48 -3.05 5.16
CA VAL A 510 -7.93 -2.80 6.53
C VAL A 510 -8.49 -1.41 6.78
N PHE A 511 -8.51 -0.55 5.76
CA PHE A 511 -9.24 0.71 5.81
C PHE A 511 -10.75 0.46 5.87
N GLY A 512 -11.37 1.09 6.86
CA GLY A 512 -12.77 0.90 7.24
C GLY A 512 -13.57 2.21 7.23
N HIS A 513 -14.88 2.07 7.45
CA HIS A 513 -15.85 3.16 7.51
C HIS A 513 -15.41 4.32 8.43
N GLU A 514 -14.88 3.98 9.60
CA GLU A 514 -14.40 4.91 10.62
C GLU A 514 -13.26 5.84 10.16
N HIS A 515 -12.62 5.52 9.04
CA HIS A 515 -11.51 6.30 8.47
C HIS A 515 -11.96 7.29 7.39
N ILE A 516 -13.16 7.12 6.83
CA ILE A 516 -13.69 7.92 5.71
C ILE A 516 -13.78 9.40 6.11
N ASP A 517 -14.43 9.69 7.24
CA ASP A 517 -14.66 11.07 7.70
C ASP A 517 -13.35 11.84 7.86
N ARG A 518 -12.30 11.18 8.39
CA ARG A 518 -10.98 11.79 8.55
C ARG A 518 -10.35 12.12 7.19
N LEU A 519 -10.45 11.21 6.22
CA LEU A 519 -9.92 11.43 4.88
C LEU A 519 -10.66 12.57 4.18
N VAL A 520 -11.99 12.52 4.15
CA VAL A 520 -12.84 13.50 3.43
C VAL A 520 -12.68 14.89 4.05
N THR A 521 -12.66 14.99 5.38
CA THR A 521 -12.40 16.25 6.08
C THR A 521 -11.05 16.84 5.71
N ALA A 522 -9.98 16.02 5.78
CA ALA A 522 -8.64 16.47 5.42
C ALA A 522 -8.54 16.89 3.95
N LEU A 523 -9.23 16.19 3.05
CA LEU A 523 -9.30 16.51 1.63
C LEU A 523 -9.97 17.87 1.41
N ALA A 524 -11.18 18.07 1.93
CA ALA A 524 -11.93 19.33 1.78
C ALA A 524 -11.17 20.54 2.32
N GLU A 525 -10.58 20.42 3.52
CA GLU A 525 -9.79 21.50 4.12
C GLU A 525 -8.48 21.82 3.37
N SER A 526 -7.98 20.88 2.57
CA SER A 526 -6.75 21.07 1.78
C SER A 526 -6.97 21.89 0.51
N PHE A 527 -8.22 22.14 0.09
CA PHE A 527 -8.54 23.03 -1.03
C PHE A 527 -8.70 24.51 -0.63
N VAL A 528 -8.75 24.81 0.67
CA VAL A 528 -8.97 26.16 1.21
C VAL A 528 -7.65 26.86 1.58
N SER A 529 -6.56 26.09 1.69
CA SER A 529 -5.25 26.53 2.21
C SER A 529 -4.28 27.05 1.15
#